data_AF-A0AAJ6LEX2-F1
#
_entry.id   AF-A0AAJ6LEX2-F1
#
_cell.length_a   1.000
_cell.length_b   1.000
_cell.length_c   1.000
_cell.angle_alpha   90.00
_cell.angle_beta   90.00
_cell.angle_gamma   90.00
#
_symmetry.space_group_name_H-M   'P 1'
#
loop_
_entity.id
_entity.type
_entity.pdbx_description
1 polymer ?
#
loop_
_entity_poly.entity_id
_entity_poly.type
_entity_poly.pdbx_seq_one_letter_code
_entity_poly.pdbx_strand_id
1 'polypeptide(L)'
;MTYQYHDESIVKNLDEHTVFVFGSNMAGQHADGAARTALEHFGAIKGVGRGWSGQSYAIPTMNEHLQQMPLSQIQHYIDDFKIYTKNHPKMTYFLTSIGCGIAGYKVEEIAPMFKGISHNVIFPASFRPFVERTLPRLNKKFLHTIFNDAVIFSTQNDDMLIQHLALTDNEKSLAKIILNTRMYPTDSNGRDRVFEIEDILHALSGKIFDFETNAEGRMLFGGAILALLELYNINEQDFIEVWQGSREIAPPKPEHRARKASR
;
A
#
# COMPACT_ATOMS: atom_id res chain seq x y z
N MET A 1 -16.47 8.16 -4.82
CA MET A 1 -15.87 8.45 -6.14
C MET A 1 -15.30 7.15 -6.66
N THR A 2 -15.68 6.72 -7.85
CA THR A 2 -15.21 5.46 -8.45
C THR A 2 -14.14 5.78 -9.48
N TYR A 3 -12.98 5.15 -9.35
CA TYR A 3 -11.92 5.24 -10.36
C TYR A 3 -12.16 4.19 -11.45
N GLN A 4 -11.46 4.32 -12.57
CA GLN A 4 -11.39 3.28 -13.59
C GLN A 4 -10.19 2.38 -13.33
N TYR A 5 -10.28 1.10 -13.74
CA TYR A 5 -9.20 0.14 -13.58
C TYR A 5 -8.94 -0.63 -14.87
N HIS A 6 -7.69 -1.02 -15.06
CA HIS A 6 -7.27 -1.95 -16.11
C HIS A 6 -6.70 -3.24 -15.52
N ASP A 7 -6.65 -4.29 -16.32
CA ASP A 7 -6.22 -5.66 -15.95
C ASP A 7 -4.70 -5.86 -15.92
N GLU A 8 -3.93 -4.77 -15.97
CA GLU A 8 -2.45 -4.78 -15.99
C GLU A 8 -1.82 -5.44 -17.24
N SER A 9 -2.60 -5.65 -18.31
CA SER A 9 -2.06 -6.05 -19.60
C SER A 9 -1.12 -4.98 -20.20
N ILE A 10 -0.12 -5.42 -20.98
CA ILE A 10 0.82 -4.52 -21.66
C ILE A 10 0.10 -3.83 -22.82
N VAL A 11 -0.03 -2.51 -22.72
CA VAL A 11 -0.59 -1.64 -23.77
C VAL A 11 0.52 -0.99 -24.59
N LYS A 12 0.28 -0.82 -25.89
CA LYS A 12 1.24 -0.20 -26.83
C LYS A 12 0.67 1.00 -27.58
N ASN A 13 -0.56 1.35 -27.28
CA ASN A 13 -1.31 2.47 -27.82
C ASN A 13 -2.34 2.93 -26.79
N LEU A 14 -2.61 4.22 -26.79
CA LEU A 14 -3.60 4.88 -25.96
C LEU A 14 -4.24 6.00 -26.77
N ASP A 15 -5.44 6.41 -26.39
CA ASP A 15 -6.08 7.58 -26.97
C ASP A 15 -5.19 8.82 -26.86
N GLU A 16 -5.30 9.75 -27.81
CA GLU A 16 -4.45 10.95 -27.91
C GLU A 16 -4.41 11.78 -26.60
N HIS A 17 -5.51 11.81 -25.86
CA HIS A 17 -5.64 12.54 -24.60
C HIS A 17 -5.35 11.69 -23.35
N THR A 18 -4.81 10.48 -23.53
CA THR A 18 -4.42 9.59 -22.45
C THR A 18 -2.91 9.51 -22.35
N VAL A 19 -2.37 9.80 -21.18
CA VAL A 19 -0.93 9.80 -20.87
C VAL A 19 -0.56 8.48 -20.18
N PHE A 20 0.50 7.83 -20.66
CA PHE A 20 1.06 6.62 -20.06
C PHE A 20 1.95 6.97 -18.85
N VAL A 21 1.56 6.54 -17.65
CA VAL A 21 2.26 6.89 -16.41
C VAL A 21 3.01 5.68 -15.86
N PHE A 22 4.33 5.82 -15.69
CA PHE A 22 5.22 4.70 -15.44
C PHE A 22 6.28 4.99 -14.37
N GLY A 23 6.75 3.91 -13.73
CA GLY A 23 7.84 3.97 -12.75
C GLY A 23 9.18 4.08 -13.46
N SER A 24 10.03 5.00 -13.03
CA SER A 24 11.34 5.25 -13.65
C SER A 24 12.48 5.30 -12.63
N ASN A 25 13.71 5.33 -13.13
CA ASN A 25 14.87 5.74 -12.35
C ASN A 25 15.22 7.21 -12.66
N MET A 26 15.83 7.91 -11.70
CA MET A 26 16.20 9.32 -11.86
C MET A 26 17.17 9.58 -13.02
N ALA A 27 17.95 8.58 -13.44
CA ALA A 27 18.83 8.68 -14.62
C ALA A 27 18.07 8.62 -15.97
N GLY A 28 16.77 8.27 -15.95
CA GLY A 28 15.92 8.19 -17.15
C GLY A 28 16.38 7.15 -18.16
N GLN A 29 16.93 6.01 -17.71
CA GLN A 29 17.45 5.00 -18.64
C GLN A 29 16.36 4.33 -19.48
N HIS A 30 15.18 4.11 -18.87
CA HIS A 30 13.99 3.50 -19.50
C HIS A 30 14.28 2.18 -20.24
N ALA A 31 15.11 1.32 -19.64
CA ALA A 31 15.67 0.14 -20.31
C ALA A 31 14.79 -1.12 -20.25
N ASP A 32 13.84 -1.19 -19.30
CA ASP A 32 13.05 -2.40 -19.06
C ASP A 32 11.64 -2.09 -18.54
N GLY A 33 10.76 -3.09 -18.55
CA GLY A 33 9.38 -3.06 -18.07
C GLY A 33 8.55 -1.93 -18.68
N ALA A 34 7.68 -1.33 -17.85
CA ALA A 34 6.83 -0.21 -18.24
C ALA A 34 7.63 1.00 -18.76
N ALA A 35 8.85 1.24 -18.24
CA ALA A 35 9.68 2.35 -18.70
C ALA A 35 10.16 2.15 -20.14
N ARG A 36 10.54 0.92 -20.50
CA ARG A 36 10.85 0.59 -21.90
C ARG A 36 9.64 0.73 -22.80
N THR A 37 8.47 0.27 -22.37
CA THR A 37 7.22 0.47 -23.11
C THR A 37 6.93 1.96 -23.33
N ALA A 38 7.14 2.80 -22.32
CA ALA A 38 6.98 4.25 -22.42
C ALA A 38 7.92 4.88 -23.46
N LEU A 39 9.18 4.43 -23.50
CA LEU A 39 10.18 4.86 -24.47
C LEU A 39 9.84 4.43 -25.89
N GLU A 40 9.46 3.16 -26.09
CA GLU A 40 9.22 2.58 -27.41
C GLU A 40 7.90 3.04 -28.05
N HIS A 41 6.86 3.29 -27.23
CA HIS A 41 5.49 3.47 -27.72
C HIS A 41 4.84 4.79 -27.33
N PHE A 42 5.27 5.43 -26.25
CA PHE A 42 4.59 6.62 -25.69
C PHE A 42 5.47 7.86 -25.66
N GLY A 43 6.60 7.85 -26.37
CA GLY A 43 7.45 9.03 -26.57
C GLY A 43 8.20 9.49 -25.33
N ALA A 44 8.40 8.63 -24.32
CA ALA A 44 9.29 8.95 -23.20
C ALA A 44 10.72 9.17 -23.71
N ILE A 45 11.41 10.20 -23.21
CA ILE A 45 12.76 10.56 -23.65
C ILE A 45 13.80 9.99 -22.68
N LYS A 46 14.86 9.35 -23.22
CA LYS A 46 16.01 8.90 -22.41
C LYS A 46 16.68 10.08 -21.71
N GLY A 47 17.06 9.91 -20.45
CA GLY A 47 17.59 10.96 -19.58
C GLY A 47 16.51 11.77 -18.84
N VAL A 48 15.23 11.59 -19.18
CA VAL A 48 14.11 12.22 -18.46
C VAL A 48 13.53 11.23 -17.46
N GLY A 49 14.07 11.20 -16.25
CA GLY A 49 13.64 10.28 -15.18
C GLY A 49 12.37 10.68 -14.43
N ARG A 50 11.88 11.91 -14.59
CA ARG A 50 10.70 12.43 -13.88
C ARG A 50 9.87 13.38 -14.73
N GLY A 51 8.57 13.40 -14.47
CA GLY A 51 7.64 14.35 -15.08
C GLY A 51 7.24 13.97 -16.50
N TRP A 52 6.64 14.94 -17.20
CA TRP A 52 6.05 14.74 -18.52
C TRP A 52 7.10 14.62 -19.64
N SER A 53 6.86 13.70 -20.58
CA SER A 53 7.67 13.51 -21.79
C SER A 53 6.86 12.79 -22.86
N GLY A 54 6.62 13.43 -24.01
CA GLY A 54 5.81 12.82 -25.09
C GLY A 54 4.37 12.56 -24.66
N GLN A 55 3.87 11.35 -24.90
CA GLN A 55 2.58 10.85 -24.38
C GLN A 55 2.75 10.11 -23.04
N SER A 56 3.77 10.48 -22.25
CA SER A 56 4.10 9.77 -21.02
C SER A 56 4.39 10.70 -19.83
N TYR A 57 4.31 10.15 -18.62
CA TYR A 57 4.71 10.81 -17.38
C TYR A 57 5.51 9.83 -16.51
N ALA A 58 6.73 10.20 -16.16
CA ALA A 58 7.63 9.40 -15.34
C ALA A 58 7.50 9.74 -13.85
N ILE A 59 7.33 8.72 -13.01
CA ILE A 59 7.40 8.83 -11.55
C ILE A 59 8.67 8.07 -11.08
N PRO A 60 9.68 8.75 -10.54
CA PRO A 60 10.88 8.08 -10.02
C PRO A 60 10.55 7.16 -8.84
N THR A 61 11.01 5.91 -8.95
CA THR A 61 11.00 4.91 -7.87
C THR A 61 12.40 4.43 -7.52
N MET A 62 13.40 4.79 -8.33
CA MET A 62 14.80 4.45 -8.13
C MET A 62 15.69 5.67 -8.35
N ASN A 63 16.81 5.75 -7.64
CA ASN A 63 17.77 6.85 -7.77
C ASN A 63 18.60 6.73 -9.07
N GLU A 64 19.54 7.66 -9.26
CA GLU A 64 20.40 7.73 -10.46
C GLU A 64 21.33 6.51 -10.59
N HIS A 65 21.55 5.79 -9.49
CA HIS A 65 22.39 4.58 -9.39
C HIS A 65 21.58 3.28 -9.43
N LEU A 66 20.30 3.34 -9.82
CA LEU A 66 19.40 2.19 -9.89
C LEU A 66 19.19 1.49 -8.54
N GLN A 67 19.18 2.26 -7.45
CA GLN A 67 18.82 1.75 -6.12
C GLN A 67 17.41 2.20 -5.77
N GLN A 68 16.70 1.38 -4.99
CA GLN A 68 15.41 1.75 -4.40
C GLN A 68 15.51 3.09 -3.66
N MET A 69 14.51 3.94 -3.86
CA MET A 69 14.36 5.19 -3.12
C MET A 69 13.61 4.98 -1.80
N PRO A 70 13.82 5.84 -0.80
CA PRO A 70 12.92 5.87 0.35
C PRO A 70 11.48 6.17 -0.09
N LEU A 71 10.49 5.51 0.50
CA LEU A 71 9.05 5.72 0.21
C LEU A 71 8.65 7.20 0.34
N SER A 72 9.27 7.96 1.24
CA SER A 72 9.03 9.40 1.41
C SER A 72 9.41 10.23 0.18
N GLN A 73 10.45 9.84 -0.57
CA GLN A 73 10.82 10.51 -1.81
C GLN A 73 9.87 10.14 -2.95
N ILE A 74 9.43 8.88 -3.01
CA ILE A 74 8.43 8.44 -3.99
C ILE A 74 7.10 9.18 -3.76
N GLN A 75 6.67 9.29 -2.50
CA GLN A 75 5.47 10.04 -2.11
C GLN A 75 5.53 11.50 -2.60
N HIS A 76 6.69 12.16 -2.52
CA HIS A 76 6.85 13.51 -3.04
C HIS A 76 6.56 13.60 -4.55
N TYR A 77 7.08 12.67 -5.35
CA TYR A 77 6.79 12.65 -6.80
C TYR A 77 5.35 12.28 -7.13
N ILE A 78 4.72 11.43 -6.31
CA ILE A 78 3.29 11.11 -6.43
C ILE A 78 2.44 12.34 -6.08
N ASP A 79 2.83 13.13 -5.09
CA ASP A 79 2.14 14.38 -4.76
C ASP A 79 2.26 15.43 -5.87
N ASP A 80 3.43 15.56 -6.50
CA ASP A 80 3.59 16.38 -7.70
C ASP A 80 2.68 15.91 -8.84
N PHE A 81 2.59 14.59 -9.05
CA PHE A 81 1.68 14.01 -10.03
C PHE A 81 0.20 14.27 -9.68
N LYS A 82 -0.19 14.20 -8.41
CA LYS A 82 -1.56 14.56 -7.95
C LYS A 82 -1.89 16.01 -8.27
N ILE A 83 -0.95 16.93 -8.05
CA ILE A 83 -1.11 18.34 -8.43
C ILE A 83 -1.24 18.46 -9.95
N TYR A 84 -0.40 17.74 -10.71
CA TYR A 84 -0.41 17.76 -12.17
C TYR A 84 -1.76 17.32 -12.74
N THR A 85 -2.26 16.14 -12.34
CA THR A 85 -3.54 15.59 -12.83
C THR A 85 -4.73 16.50 -12.52
N LYS A 86 -4.73 17.13 -11.34
CA LYS A 86 -5.76 18.10 -10.93
C LYS A 86 -5.79 19.35 -11.82
N ASN A 87 -4.63 19.82 -12.26
CA ASN A 87 -4.51 21.00 -13.12
C ASN A 87 -4.75 20.70 -14.62
N HIS A 88 -4.86 19.43 -14.99
CA HIS A 88 -5.09 18.99 -16.38
C HIS A 88 -6.31 18.05 -16.47
N PRO A 89 -7.52 18.51 -16.10
CA PRO A 89 -8.70 17.66 -15.97
C PRO A 89 -9.22 17.08 -17.30
N LYS A 90 -8.76 17.61 -18.44
CA LYS A 90 -9.14 17.14 -19.79
C LYS A 90 -8.31 15.94 -20.27
N MET A 91 -7.19 15.65 -19.60
CA MET A 91 -6.35 14.51 -19.92
C MET A 91 -6.76 13.32 -19.05
N THR A 92 -6.57 12.12 -19.58
CA THR A 92 -6.66 10.87 -18.82
C THR A 92 -5.25 10.34 -18.56
N TYR A 93 -5.05 9.63 -17.45
CA TYR A 93 -3.75 9.11 -17.07
C TYR A 93 -3.85 7.60 -16.83
N PHE A 94 -3.19 6.82 -17.67
CA PHE A 94 -3.10 5.37 -17.53
C PHE A 94 -1.92 5.01 -16.63
N LEU A 95 -2.20 4.68 -15.37
CA LEU A 95 -1.19 4.42 -14.35
C LEU A 95 -0.81 2.95 -14.34
N THR A 96 0.45 2.62 -14.62
CA THR A 96 0.99 1.27 -14.41
C THR A 96 1.18 0.95 -12.92
N SER A 97 1.51 -0.29 -12.56
CA SER A 97 1.90 -0.69 -11.20
C SER A 97 3.28 -0.12 -10.81
N ILE A 98 3.31 1.20 -10.56
CA ILE A 98 4.51 2.00 -10.27
C ILE A 98 5.34 1.34 -9.16
N GLY A 99 6.61 1.04 -9.45
CA GLY A 99 7.56 0.54 -8.46
C GLY A 99 7.39 -0.94 -8.08
N CYS A 100 6.32 -1.63 -8.49
CA CYS A 100 6.04 -3.01 -8.07
C CYS A 100 6.71 -4.09 -8.92
N GLY A 101 7.34 -3.72 -10.04
CA GLY A 101 8.16 -4.62 -10.85
C GLY A 101 9.63 -4.56 -10.44
N ILE A 102 10.46 -3.93 -11.27
CA ILE A 102 11.92 -3.88 -11.11
C ILE A 102 12.36 -3.26 -9.78
N ALA A 103 11.68 -2.20 -9.34
CA ALA A 103 12.05 -1.54 -8.09
C ALA A 103 11.65 -2.36 -6.86
N GLY A 104 10.75 -3.34 -6.97
CA GLY A 104 10.47 -4.32 -5.91
C GLY A 104 9.63 -3.83 -4.73
N TYR A 105 8.93 -2.71 -4.82
CA TYR A 105 7.98 -2.28 -3.78
C TYR A 105 6.70 -3.12 -3.81
N LYS A 106 6.08 -3.29 -2.65
CA LYS A 106 4.76 -3.89 -2.58
C LYS A 106 3.67 -2.91 -3.01
N VAL A 107 2.58 -3.45 -3.55
CA VAL A 107 1.39 -2.67 -3.91
C VAL A 107 0.85 -1.91 -2.69
N GLU A 108 0.84 -2.54 -1.51
CA GLU A 108 0.39 -1.92 -0.26
C GLU A 108 1.28 -0.76 0.22
N GLU A 109 2.52 -0.66 -0.26
CA GLU A 109 3.42 0.46 0.05
C GLU A 109 3.17 1.65 -0.88
N ILE A 110 2.91 1.41 -2.17
CA ILE A 110 2.77 2.46 -3.20
C ILE A 110 1.33 2.91 -3.40
N ALA A 111 0.38 1.99 -3.52
CA ALA A 111 -0.99 2.30 -3.89
C ALA A 111 -1.69 3.29 -2.94
N PRO A 112 -1.51 3.23 -1.60
CA PRO A 112 -2.10 4.22 -0.70
C PRO A 112 -1.66 5.67 -0.95
N MET A 113 -0.47 5.89 -1.53
CA MET A 113 0.08 7.22 -1.82
C MET A 113 -0.80 8.01 -2.82
N PHE A 114 -1.54 7.29 -3.67
CA PHE A 114 -2.44 7.86 -4.68
C PHE A 114 -3.82 8.25 -4.13
N LYS A 115 -4.11 8.05 -2.84
CA LYS A 115 -5.38 8.48 -2.24
C LYS A 115 -5.64 9.97 -2.48
N GLY A 116 -6.86 10.28 -2.92
CA GLY A 116 -7.31 11.64 -3.19
C GLY A 116 -6.76 12.25 -4.48
N ILE A 117 -6.17 11.45 -5.38
CA ILE A 117 -5.84 11.90 -6.74
C ILE A 117 -7.10 12.25 -7.54
N SER A 118 -6.93 13.03 -8.59
CA SER A 118 -8.02 13.39 -9.50
C SER A 118 -8.62 12.16 -10.19
N HIS A 119 -9.91 12.23 -10.53
CA HIS A 119 -10.69 11.09 -11.05
C HIS A 119 -10.31 10.68 -12.50
N ASN A 120 -9.47 11.46 -13.16
CA ASN A 120 -8.99 11.22 -14.52
C ASN A 120 -7.76 10.28 -14.55
N VAL A 121 -7.57 9.48 -13.50
CA VAL A 121 -6.54 8.45 -13.42
C VAL A 121 -7.19 7.08 -13.49
N ILE A 122 -6.68 6.25 -14.40
CA ILE A 122 -7.01 4.82 -14.54
C ILE A 122 -5.94 4.05 -13.78
N PHE A 123 -6.35 3.23 -12.83
CA PHE A 123 -5.45 2.48 -11.95
C PHE A 123 -5.23 1.03 -12.42
N PRO A 124 -4.11 0.40 -12.04
CA PRO A 124 -4.00 -1.05 -12.15
C PRO A 124 -4.97 -1.71 -11.16
N ALA A 125 -5.58 -2.83 -11.53
CA ALA A 125 -6.58 -3.51 -10.71
C ALA A 125 -6.07 -3.83 -9.29
N SER A 126 -4.79 -4.16 -9.13
CA SER A 126 -4.14 -4.41 -7.84
C SER A 126 -4.20 -3.22 -6.87
N PHE A 127 -4.29 -1.97 -7.36
CA PHE A 127 -4.32 -0.77 -6.52
C PHE A 127 -5.70 -0.50 -5.92
N ARG A 128 -6.76 -1.11 -6.47
CA ARG A 128 -8.15 -0.87 -6.08
C ARG A 128 -8.42 -0.93 -4.57
N PRO A 129 -7.96 -1.95 -3.81
CA PRO A 129 -8.23 -2.05 -2.37
C PRO A 129 -7.66 -0.87 -1.57
N PHE A 130 -6.62 -0.22 -2.09
CA PHE A 130 -5.85 0.79 -1.38
C PHE A 130 -6.24 2.22 -1.77
N VAL A 131 -6.82 2.42 -2.96
CA VAL A 131 -7.14 3.75 -3.49
C VAL A 131 -8.64 4.09 -3.33
N GLU A 132 -9.52 3.10 -3.51
CA GLU A 132 -10.97 3.32 -3.52
C GLU A 132 -11.62 3.36 -2.14
N ARG A 133 -11.05 2.59 -1.21
CA ARG A 133 -11.66 2.36 0.09
C ARG A 133 -10.87 3.14 1.13
N THR A 134 -11.54 4.08 1.79
CA THR A 134 -11.10 4.48 3.12
C THR A 134 -11.05 3.21 3.95
N LEU A 135 -9.95 2.99 4.67
CA LEU A 135 -9.89 1.92 5.66
C LEU A 135 -11.16 2.01 6.53
N PRO A 136 -11.74 0.90 6.99
CA PRO A 136 -12.92 0.97 7.86
C PRO A 136 -12.53 1.55 9.24
N ARG A 137 -13.52 1.87 10.07
CA ARG A 137 -13.26 2.06 11.50
C ARG A 137 -12.85 0.72 12.11
N LEU A 138 -11.84 0.72 12.98
CA LEU A 138 -11.58 -0.41 13.84
C LEU A 138 -12.62 -0.43 14.96
N ASN A 139 -13.22 -1.60 15.13
CA ASN A 139 -14.21 -1.88 16.14
C ASN A 139 -13.99 -3.30 16.67
N LYS A 140 -14.60 -3.59 17.82
CA LYS A 140 -14.51 -4.90 18.49
C LYS A 140 -14.87 -6.07 17.60
N LYS A 141 -15.96 -5.95 16.81
CA LYS A 141 -16.45 -7.02 15.93
C LYS A 141 -15.39 -7.37 14.88
N PHE A 142 -14.78 -6.36 14.24
CA PHE A 142 -13.72 -6.56 13.27
C PHE A 142 -12.52 -7.29 13.90
N LEU A 143 -12.02 -6.80 15.04
CA LEU A 143 -10.85 -7.42 15.69
C LEU A 143 -11.11 -8.87 16.08
N HIS A 144 -12.25 -9.17 16.71
CA HIS A 144 -12.58 -10.54 17.11
C HIS A 144 -12.76 -11.48 15.91
N THR A 145 -13.22 -10.95 14.77
CA THR A 145 -13.40 -11.74 13.55
C THR A 145 -12.06 -12.10 12.90
N ILE A 146 -11.05 -11.23 12.99
CA ILE A 146 -9.74 -11.44 12.34
C ILE A 146 -8.73 -12.11 13.25
N PHE A 147 -8.62 -11.67 14.50
CA PHE A 147 -7.62 -12.16 15.44
C PHE A 147 -8.17 -13.35 16.23
N ASN A 148 -8.31 -14.47 15.53
CA ASN A 148 -8.56 -15.79 16.10
C ASN A 148 -7.80 -16.84 15.30
N ASP A 149 -7.56 -17.99 15.91
CA ASP A 149 -6.73 -19.06 15.37
C ASP A 149 -7.18 -19.55 13.99
N ALA A 150 -8.49 -19.66 13.76
CA ALA A 150 -9.02 -20.15 12.49
C ALA A 150 -8.70 -19.21 11.32
N VAL A 151 -8.60 -17.90 11.57
CA VAL A 151 -8.27 -16.91 10.54
C VAL A 151 -6.76 -16.70 10.44
N ILE A 152 -6.07 -16.48 11.57
CA ILE A 152 -4.63 -16.20 11.61
C ILE A 152 -3.80 -17.38 11.11
N PHE A 153 -4.21 -18.61 11.44
CA PHE A 153 -3.49 -19.82 11.02
C PHE A 153 -4.07 -20.47 9.76
N SER A 154 -5.05 -19.84 9.12
CA SER A 154 -5.47 -20.28 7.79
C SER A 154 -4.28 -20.23 6.84
N THR A 155 -4.03 -21.31 6.11
CA THR A 155 -2.88 -21.43 5.22
C THR A 155 -2.90 -20.30 4.18
N GLN A 156 -1.77 -19.62 4.01
CA GLN A 156 -1.61 -18.40 3.20
C GLN A 156 -2.40 -18.42 1.87
N ASN A 157 -3.13 -17.33 1.59
CA ASN A 157 -3.98 -17.09 0.41
C ASN A 157 -5.34 -17.81 0.35
N ASP A 158 -5.96 -18.15 1.49
CA ASP A 158 -7.35 -18.60 1.48
C ASP A 158 -8.34 -17.42 1.33
N ASP A 159 -8.34 -16.86 0.12
CA ASP A 159 -9.24 -15.80 -0.30
C ASP A 159 -10.72 -16.21 -0.16
N MET A 160 -11.01 -17.52 -0.16
CA MET A 160 -12.36 -18.06 0.04
C MET A 160 -12.79 -17.90 1.49
N LEU A 161 -11.91 -18.20 2.46
CA LEU A 161 -12.21 -18.01 3.88
C LEU A 161 -12.59 -16.54 4.17
N ILE A 162 -11.80 -15.58 3.70
CA ILE A 162 -12.07 -14.15 3.91
C ILE A 162 -13.40 -13.72 3.28
N GLN A 163 -13.76 -14.29 2.12
CA GLN A 163 -15.04 -14.00 1.46
C GLN A 163 -16.24 -14.44 2.29
N HIS A 164 -16.12 -15.49 3.09
CA HIS A 164 -17.18 -16.01 3.94
C HIS A 164 -17.26 -15.35 5.33
N LEU A 165 -16.26 -14.55 5.73
CA LEU A 165 -16.32 -13.80 6.98
C LEU A 165 -17.50 -12.80 6.98
N ALA A 166 -18.14 -12.65 8.14
CA ALA A 166 -19.28 -11.74 8.37
C ALA A 166 -18.85 -10.26 8.48
N LEU A 167 -18.08 -9.81 7.49
CA LEU A 167 -17.45 -8.50 7.35
C LEU A 167 -17.99 -7.77 6.12
N THR A 168 -17.99 -6.44 6.16
CA THR A 168 -18.23 -5.62 4.98
C THR A 168 -17.09 -5.77 3.97
N ASP A 169 -17.32 -5.38 2.71
CA ASP A 169 -16.25 -5.48 1.71
C ASP A 169 -15.01 -4.64 2.06
N ASN A 170 -15.19 -3.50 2.74
CA ASN A 170 -14.07 -2.67 3.19
C ASN A 170 -13.28 -3.33 4.33
N GLU A 171 -13.97 -3.99 5.26
CA GLU A 171 -13.35 -4.79 6.32
C GLU A 171 -12.65 -6.03 5.76
N LYS A 172 -13.22 -6.69 4.74
CA LYS A 172 -12.54 -7.79 4.03
C LYS A 172 -11.27 -7.31 3.33
N SER A 173 -11.31 -6.14 2.69
CA SER A 173 -10.11 -5.53 2.11
C SER A 173 -9.05 -5.27 3.18
N LEU A 174 -9.43 -4.71 4.32
CA LEU A 174 -8.50 -4.51 5.45
C LEU A 174 -7.93 -5.84 5.97
N ALA A 175 -8.76 -6.87 6.12
CA ALA A 175 -8.33 -8.19 6.57
C ALA A 175 -7.25 -8.77 5.65
N LYS A 176 -7.44 -8.68 4.33
CA LYS A 176 -6.45 -9.12 3.35
C LYS A 176 -5.11 -8.39 3.50
N ILE A 177 -5.14 -7.07 3.77
CA ILE A 177 -3.92 -6.30 4.01
C ILE A 177 -3.19 -6.86 5.23
N ILE A 178 -3.87 -6.94 6.38
CA ILE A 178 -3.27 -7.40 7.64
C ILE A 178 -2.68 -8.81 7.51
N LEU A 179 -3.42 -9.73 6.89
CA LEU A 179 -3.04 -11.15 6.80
C LEU A 179 -1.91 -11.40 5.78
N ASN A 180 -1.81 -10.57 4.73
CA ASN A 180 -0.79 -10.72 3.69
C ASN A 180 0.46 -9.87 3.96
N THR A 181 0.38 -8.86 4.83
CA THR A 181 1.55 -8.11 5.28
C THR A 181 2.37 -8.98 6.22
N ARG A 182 3.36 -9.66 5.64
CA ARG A 182 4.34 -10.44 6.39
C ARG A 182 5.12 -9.53 7.34
N MET A 183 4.96 -9.76 8.65
CA MET A 183 5.73 -9.12 9.73
C MET A 183 6.61 -10.11 10.51
N TYR A 184 6.41 -11.42 10.33
CA TYR A 184 7.18 -12.49 10.99
C TYR A 184 7.58 -13.58 9.97
N PRO A 185 8.76 -14.21 10.09
CA PRO A 185 9.89 -13.86 10.97
C PRO A 185 10.60 -12.55 10.60
N THR A 186 10.42 -12.09 9.37
CA THR A 186 10.92 -10.80 8.90
C THR A 186 9.83 -10.04 8.18
N ASP A 187 9.95 -8.72 8.14
CA ASP A 187 9.02 -7.87 7.39
C ASP A 187 9.26 -7.93 5.87
N SER A 188 8.49 -7.13 5.12
CA SER A 188 8.65 -6.94 3.67
C SER A 188 10.07 -6.58 3.23
N ASN A 189 10.81 -5.89 4.08
CA ASN A 189 12.15 -5.36 3.83
C ASN A 189 13.25 -6.30 4.37
N GLY A 190 12.89 -7.49 4.85
CA GLY A 190 13.83 -8.44 5.44
C GLY A 190 14.35 -8.03 6.81
N ARG A 191 13.72 -7.05 7.48
CA ARG A 191 14.08 -6.65 8.85
C ARG A 191 13.51 -7.66 9.83
N ASP A 192 14.32 -8.01 10.83
CA ASP A 192 13.86 -8.77 11.99
C ASP A 192 12.87 -7.92 12.80
N ARG A 193 11.73 -8.51 13.16
CA ARG A 193 10.65 -7.89 13.95
C ARG A 193 10.35 -8.65 15.24
N VAL A 194 11.16 -9.66 15.58
CA VAL A 194 10.87 -10.57 16.71
C VAL A 194 10.69 -9.81 18.01
N PHE A 195 11.57 -8.86 18.34
CA PHE A 195 11.49 -8.10 19.59
C PHE A 195 10.22 -7.25 19.70
N GLU A 196 9.83 -6.55 18.62
CA GLU A 196 8.60 -5.73 18.66
C GLU A 196 7.36 -6.61 18.79
N ILE A 197 7.37 -7.76 18.12
CA ILE A 197 6.28 -8.74 18.25
C ILE A 197 6.23 -9.28 19.68
N GLU A 198 7.36 -9.63 20.29
CA GLU A 198 7.42 -10.10 21.67
C GLU A 198 6.91 -9.06 22.68
N ASP A 199 7.29 -7.79 22.50
CA ASP A 199 6.83 -6.67 23.33
C ASP A 199 5.31 -6.49 23.23
N ILE A 200 4.75 -6.53 22.01
CA ILE A 200 3.30 -6.49 21.78
C ILE A 200 2.62 -7.64 22.51
N LEU A 201 3.10 -8.87 22.30
CA LEU A 201 2.51 -10.05 22.91
C LEU A 201 2.57 -10.02 24.43
N HIS A 202 3.68 -9.53 25.00
CA HIS A 202 3.82 -9.32 26.44
C HIS A 202 2.84 -8.25 26.95
N ALA A 203 2.65 -7.15 26.23
CA ALA A 203 1.71 -6.09 26.61
C ALA A 203 0.25 -6.55 26.62
N LEU A 204 -0.10 -7.52 25.77
CA LEU A 204 -1.45 -8.09 25.60
C LEU A 204 -1.73 -9.31 26.49
N SER A 205 -0.68 -10.05 26.87
CA SER A 205 -0.77 -11.29 27.66
C SER A 205 -1.50 -11.05 28.98
N GLY A 206 -2.48 -11.91 29.30
CA GLY A 206 -3.26 -11.84 30.54
C GLY A 206 -4.25 -10.67 30.64
N LYS A 207 -4.29 -9.79 29.63
CA LYS A 207 -5.33 -8.74 29.51
C LYS A 207 -6.41 -9.12 28.50
N ILE A 208 -6.00 -9.77 27.43
CA ILE A 208 -6.86 -10.04 26.27
C ILE A 208 -6.71 -11.46 25.76
N PHE A 209 -5.48 -11.92 25.61
CA PHE A 209 -5.16 -13.24 25.09
C PHE A 209 -4.37 -14.00 26.14
N ASP A 210 -4.73 -15.28 26.30
CA ASP A 210 -3.89 -16.29 26.92
C ASP A 210 -3.29 -17.11 25.79
N PHE A 211 -2.16 -16.64 25.26
CA PHE A 211 -1.47 -17.32 24.17
C PHE A 211 -1.00 -18.70 24.65
N GLU A 212 -1.43 -19.76 23.99
CA GLU A 212 -0.92 -21.11 24.25
C GLU A 212 0.60 -21.20 24.01
N THR A 213 1.25 -22.24 24.54
CA THR A 213 2.71 -22.47 24.45
C THR A 213 3.25 -22.72 23.04
N ASN A 214 2.41 -22.69 21.99
CA ASN A 214 2.89 -22.77 20.61
C ASN A 214 3.63 -21.48 20.22
N ALA A 215 4.96 -21.54 20.30
CA ALA A 215 5.84 -20.39 20.05
C ALA A 215 5.67 -19.79 18.65
N GLU A 216 5.48 -20.61 17.61
CA GLU A 216 5.38 -20.11 16.23
C GLU A 216 4.01 -19.45 15.96
N GLY A 217 2.92 -20.08 16.41
CA GLY A 217 1.57 -19.51 16.26
C GLY A 217 1.43 -18.17 16.99
N ARG A 218 2.00 -18.07 18.19
CA ARG A 218 2.03 -16.82 18.96
C ARG A 218 2.73 -15.69 18.17
N MET A 219 3.84 -15.98 17.50
CA MET A 219 4.58 -14.99 16.72
C MET A 219 3.84 -14.57 15.45
N LEU A 220 3.17 -15.50 14.76
CA LEU A 220 2.31 -15.18 13.61
C LEU A 220 1.17 -14.22 14.04
N PHE A 221 0.55 -14.52 15.18
CA PHE A 221 -0.50 -13.70 15.74
C PHE A 221 -0.03 -12.28 16.06
N GLY A 222 1.11 -12.17 16.76
CA GLY A 222 1.71 -10.87 17.07
C GLY A 222 2.18 -10.11 15.83
N GLY A 223 2.65 -10.80 14.79
CA GLY A 223 2.98 -10.20 13.50
C GLY A 223 1.76 -9.57 12.80
N ALA A 224 0.61 -10.25 12.81
CA ALA A 224 -0.63 -9.68 12.29
C ALA A 224 -1.10 -8.46 13.10
N ILE A 225 -0.93 -8.48 14.43
CA ILE A 225 -1.26 -7.33 15.28
C ILE A 225 -0.34 -6.16 14.92
N LEU A 226 0.98 -6.40 14.81
CA LEU A 226 1.94 -5.37 14.42
C LEU A 226 1.58 -4.73 13.07
N ALA A 227 1.18 -5.53 12.08
CA ALA A 227 0.72 -5.01 10.78
C ALA A 227 -0.47 -4.04 10.93
N LEU A 228 -1.44 -4.36 11.79
CA LEU A 228 -2.56 -3.48 12.08
C LEU A 228 -2.13 -2.20 12.81
N LEU A 229 -1.27 -2.31 13.83
CA LEU A 229 -0.79 -1.18 14.62
C LEU A 229 -0.07 -0.15 13.73
N GLU A 230 0.84 -0.61 12.88
CA GLU A 230 1.56 0.25 11.94
C GLU A 230 0.61 0.85 10.89
N LEU A 231 -0.32 0.06 10.34
CA LEU A 231 -1.26 0.51 9.32
C LEU A 231 -2.18 1.63 9.83
N TYR A 232 -2.60 1.60 11.10
CA TYR A 232 -3.46 2.62 11.69
C TYR A 232 -2.70 3.70 12.48
N ASN A 233 -1.39 3.55 12.64
CA ASN A 233 -0.55 4.42 13.48
C ASN A 233 -1.08 4.49 14.93
N ILE A 234 -1.29 3.33 15.54
CA ILE A 234 -1.82 3.14 16.90
C ILE A 234 -0.89 2.24 17.72
N ASN A 235 -1.07 2.22 19.04
CA ASN A 235 -0.29 1.37 19.95
C ASN A 235 -1.11 0.21 20.55
N GLU A 236 -0.47 -0.58 21.41
CA GLU A 236 -1.07 -1.76 22.06
C GLU A 236 -2.24 -1.38 22.98
N GLN A 237 -2.17 -0.23 23.64
CA GLN A 237 -3.25 0.26 24.50
C GLN A 237 -4.49 0.63 23.67
N ASP A 238 -4.31 1.29 22.53
CA ASP A 238 -5.38 1.55 21.57
C ASP A 238 -6.03 0.24 21.08
N PHE A 239 -5.22 -0.77 20.75
CA PHE A 239 -5.73 -2.10 20.39
C PHE A 239 -6.54 -2.74 21.52
N ILE A 240 -6.04 -2.65 22.77
CA ILE A 240 -6.71 -3.18 23.95
C ILE A 240 -8.11 -2.57 24.12
N GLU A 241 -8.21 -1.25 24.00
CA GLU A 241 -9.47 -0.53 24.13
C GLU A 241 -10.48 -0.92 23.05
N VAL A 242 -10.03 -1.06 21.79
CA VAL A 242 -10.91 -1.50 20.70
C VAL A 242 -11.35 -2.95 20.90
N TRP A 243 -10.45 -3.82 21.36
CA TRP A 243 -10.76 -5.22 21.65
C TRP A 243 -11.83 -5.35 22.75
N GLN A 244 -11.67 -4.62 23.84
CA GLN A 244 -12.64 -4.62 24.94
C GLN A 244 -13.98 -3.99 24.51
N GLY A 245 -13.96 -3.13 23.49
CA GLY A 245 -15.11 -2.39 22.97
C GLY A 245 -15.33 -1.05 23.68
N SER A 246 -14.32 -0.55 24.41
CA SER A 246 -14.37 0.76 25.05
C SER A 246 -14.08 1.90 24.07
N ARG A 247 -13.55 1.58 22.88
CA ARG A 247 -13.22 2.56 21.84
C ARG A 247 -13.42 2.03 20.43
N GLU A 248 -13.69 2.93 19.50
CA GLU A 248 -13.54 2.69 18.06
C GLU A 248 -12.50 3.65 17.50
N ILE A 249 -11.71 3.18 16.53
CA ILE A 249 -10.62 3.97 15.95
C ILE A 249 -10.95 4.29 14.50
N ALA A 250 -11.00 5.58 14.19
CA ALA A 250 -11.14 6.05 12.81
C ALA A 250 -9.89 5.72 11.99
N PRO A 251 -10.03 5.58 10.67
CA PRO A 251 -8.89 5.43 9.77
C PRO A 251 -7.84 6.52 10.01
N PRO A 252 -6.54 6.19 9.87
CA PRO A 252 -5.49 7.20 9.95
C PRO A 252 -5.78 8.29 8.93
N LYS A 253 -5.70 9.54 9.40
CA LYS A 253 -5.73 10.69 8.50
C LYS A 253 -4.45 10.65 7.66
N PRO A 254 -4.49 11.07 6.39
CA PRO A 254 -3.27 11.29 5.61
C PRO A 254 -2.35 12.20 6.42
N GLU A 255 -1.23 11.68 6.89
CA GLU A 255 -0.26 12.48 7.62
C GLU A 255 0.42 13.41 6.62
N HIS A 256 -0.04 14.65 6.50
CA HIS A 256 0.77 15.74 5.94
C HIS A 256 1.84 16.11 6.97
N ARG A 257 2.87 15.27 7.15
CA ARG A 257 4.09 15.67 7.88
C ARG A 257 4.94 16.58 7.01
N ALA A 258 4.44 17.78 6.74
CA ALA A 258 5.34 18.90 6.50
C ALA A 258 6.02 19.20 7.84
N ARG A 259 7.25 18.72 8.03
CA ARG A 259 8.14 19.33 9.02
C ARG A 259 8.22 20.80 8.64
N LYS A 260 7.54 21.69 9.38
CA LYS A 260 7.88 23.11 9.37
C LYS A 260 9.36 23.17 9.74
N ALA A 261 10.21 23.48 8.76
CA ALA A 261 11.55 23.94 9.06
C ALA A 261 11.38 25.13 10.02
N SER A 262 11.87 25.00 11.26
CA SER A 262 11.98 26.16 12.13
C SER A 262 12.91 27.13 11.43
N ARG A 263 12.43 28.37 11.27
CA ARG A 263 13.21 29.50 10.77
C ARG A 263 14.42 29.76 11.64
#